data_AF-A0A3M1MVE3-F1
#
_entry.id   AF-A0A3M1MVE3-F1
#
_cell.length_a   1.000
_cell.length_b   1.000
_cell.length_c   1.000
_cell.angle_alpha   90.00
_cell.angle_beta   90.00
_cell.angle_gamma   90.00
#
_symmetry.space_group_name_H-M   'P 1'
#
loop_
_entity.id
_entity.type
_entity.pdbx_description
1 polymer ?
#
loop_
_entity_poly.entity_id
_entity_poly.type
_entity_poly.pdbx_seq_one_letter_code
_entity_poly.pdbx_strand_id
1 'polypeptide(L)'
;MTPSEKSNEPLTLSALQAEVDRWIREVGQGYFSVLTNTALLMEEVGELARLLARHYGDQRFKAGENPSPEAIAEEMADILFVLACLANQVGVPLEEAFTRKLAYKTQRDRERHALRLTGEGSAQGPQPSSI
;
A
#
# COMPACT_ATOMS: atom_id res chain seq x y z
N MET A 1 -36.22 -16.90 9.47
CA MET A 1 -35.32 -16.12 8.58
C MET A 1 -33.92 -16.30 9.14
N THR A 2 -33.13 -17.20 8.55
CA THR A 2 -31.79 -17.55 9.06
C THR A 2 -30.82 -16.40 8.77
N PRO A 3 -29.89 -16.06 9.69
CA PRO A 3 -28.81 -15.15 9.38
C PRO A 3 -27.97 -15.76 8.27
N SER A 4 -27.81 -15.02 7.17
CA SER A 4 -26.95 -15.41 6.04
C SER A 4 -25.55 -15.71 6.56
N GLU A 5 -25.08 -16.94 6.35
CA GLU A 5 -23.66 -17.28 6.49
C GLU A 5 -22.88 -16.32 5.59
N LYS A 6 -22.08 -15.43 6.17
CA LYS A 6 -21.09 -14.67 5.39
C LYS A 6 -20.17 -15.72 4.75
N SER A 7 -20.08 -15.73 3.43
CA SER A 7 -19.15 -16.58 2.69
C SER A 7 -17.74 -16.37 3.24
N ASN A 8 -17.08 -17.46 3.65
CA ASN A 8 -15.72 -17.46 4.19
C ASN A 8 -14.67 -17.28 3.09
N GLU A 9 -14.97 -16.46 2.08
CA GLU A 9 -14.13 -16.23 0.92
C GLU A 9 -13.12 -15.13 1.25
N PRO A 10 -11.82 -15.30 0.92
CA PRO A 10 -10.82 -14.29 1.21
C PRO A 10 -11.13 -12.98 0.49
N LEU A 11 -10.94 -11.85 1.18
CA LEU A 11 -11.11 -10.53 0.61
C LEU A 11 -10.10 -10.30 -0.52
N THR A 12 -10.57 -10.16 -1.76
CA THR A 12 -9.75 -9.79 -2.92
C THR A 12 -9.68 -8.27 -3.07
N LEU A 13 -8.72 -7.76 -3.85
CA LEU A 13 -8.63 -6.32 -4.14
C LEU A 13 -9.85 -5.83 -4.92
N SER A 14 -10.40 -6.65 -5.81
CA SER A 14 -11.64 -6.32 -6.52
C SER A 14 -12.84 -6.27 -5.56
N ALA A 15 -12.94 -7.22 -4.63
CA ALA A 15 -13.99 -7.23 -3.62
C ALA A 15 -13.91 -6.02 -2.69
N LEU A 16 -12.69 -5.67 -2.23
CA LEU A 16 -12.41 -4.45 -1.47
C LEU A 16 -12.87 -3.20 -2.23
N GLN A 17 -12.49 -3.03 -3.50
CA GLN A 17 -12.90 -1.87 -4.30
C GLN A 17 -14.43 -1.75 -4.39
N ALA A 18 -15.13 -2.89 -4.58
CA ALA A 18 -16.58 -2.93 -4.65
C ALA A 18 -17.25 -2.64 -3.30
N GLU A 19 -16.68 -3.12 -2.20
CA GLU A 19 -17.18 -2.84 -0.84
C GLU A 19 -17.02 -1.35 -0.49
N VAL A 20 -15.87 -0.76 -0.83
CA VAL A 20 -15.63 0.68 -0.65
C VAL A 20 -16.59 1.52 -1.50
N ASP A 21 -16.80 1.20 -2.79
CA ASP A 21 -17.76 1.93 -3.63
C ASP A 21 -19.18 1.86 -3.06
N ARG A 22 -19.60 0.68 -2.60
CA ARG A 22 -20.91 0.51 -1.96
C ARG A 22 -21.03 1.36 -0.71
N TRP A 23 -20.05 1.30 0.19
CA TRP A 23 -20.05 2.06 1.43
C TRP A 23 -20.08 3.57 1.16
N ILE A 24 -19.31 4.06 0.20
CA ILE A 24 -19.28 5.50 -0.15
C ILE A 24 -20.65 5.96 -0.66
N ARG A 25 -21.36 5.13 -1.44
CA ARG A 25 -22.69 5.47 -1.97
C ARG A 25 -23.80 5.39 -0.92
N GLU A 26 -23.73 4.40 -0.03
CA GLU A 26 -24.78 4.13 0.97
C GLU A 26 -24.60 4.96 2.24
N VAL A 27 -23.35 5.15 2.69
CA VAL A 27 -23.00 5.78 3.97
C VAL A 27 -22.23 7.08 3.76
N GLY A 28 -21.26 7.10 2.84
CA GLY A 28 -20.35 8.22 2.62
C GLY A 28 -20.93 9.43 1.88
N GLN A 29 -22.19 9.39 1.43
CA GLN A 29 -22.87 10.45 0.65
C GLN A 29 -22.16 10.82 -0.67
N GLY A 30 -21.39 9.89 -1.23
CA GLY A 30 -20.63 10.08 -2.45
C GLY A 30 -19.15 10.39 -2.23
N TYR A 31 -18.38 10.36 -3.31
CA TYR A 31 -16.94 10.60 -3.25
C TYR A 31 -16.61 12.08 -3.04
N PHE A 32 -15.60 12.35 -2.21
CA PHE A 32 -14.90 13.64 -2.27
C PHE A 32 -14.22 13.87 -3.62
N SER A 33 -13.69 15.07 -3.86
CA SER A 33 -12.87 15.30 -5.05
C SER A 33 -11.60 14.44 -5.05
N VAL A 34 -11.07 14.11 -6.23
CA VAL A 34 -9.80 13.36 -6.35
C VAL A 34 -8.67 14.03 -5.57
N LEU A 35 -8.58 15.36 -5.59
CA LEU A 35 -7.55 16.10 -4.86
C LEU A 35 -7.76 16.03 -3.35
N THR A 36 -9.01 16.05 -2.88
CA THR A 36 -9.33 15.86 -1.47
C THR A 36 -8.92 14.47 -1.00
N ASN A 37 -9.28 13.41 -1.73
CA ASN A 37 -8.85 12.05 -1.39
C ASN A 37 -7.34 11.87 -1.51
N THR A 38 -6.66 12.63 -2.38
CA THR A 38 -5.19 12.64 -2.44
C THR A 38 -4.60 13.26 -1.17
N ALA A 39 -5.16 14.37 -0.68
CA ALA A 39 -4.72 14.98 0.58
C ALA A 39 -4.94 14.05 1.77
N LEU A 40 -6.12 13.42 1.86
CA LEU A 40 -6.44 12.41 2.89
C LEU A 40 -5.46 11.24 2.81
N LEU A 41 -5.14 10.73 1.62
CA LEU A 41 -4.15 9.67 1.47
C LEU A 41 -2.78 10.06 2.05
N MET A 42 -2.36 11.32 1.88
CA MET A 42 -1.09 11.79 2.44
C MET A 42 -1.16 11.98 3.95
N GLU A 43 -2.33 12.31 4.49
CA GLU A 43 -2.60 12.37 5.93
C GLU A 43 -2.39 10.98 6.56
N GLU A 44 -3.09 9.94 6.07
CA GLU A 44 -2.97 8.57 6.60
C GLU A 44 -1.55 8.00 6.46
N VAL A 45 -0.86 8.32 5.35
CA VAL A 45 0.55 7.94 5.19
C VAL A 45 1.45 8.64 6.22
N GLY A 46 1.15 9.89 6.57
CA GLY A 46 1.88 10.64 7.60
C GLY A 46 1.64 10.10 9.00
N GLU A 47 0.39 9.73 9.31
CA GLU A 47 -0.02 9.03 10.53
C GLU A 47 0.76 7.72 10.70
N LEU A 48 0.72 6.85 9.67
CA LEU A 48 1.47 5.59 9.65
C LEU A 48 2.98 5.83 9.84
N ALA A 49 3.57 6.80 9.12
CA ALA A 49 4.98 7.11 9.24
C ALA A 49 5.36 7.54 10.66
N ARG A 50 4.51 8.33 11.33
CA ARG A 50 4.69 8.75 12.71
C ARG A 50 4.65 7.55 13.67
N LEU A 51 3.73 6.60 13.49
CA LEU A 51 3.65 5.41 14.34
C LEU A 51 4.86 4.48 14.13
N LEU A 52 5.24 4.22 12.88
CA LEU A 52 6.41 3.39 12.56
C LEU A 52 7.71 4.00 13.11
N ALA A 53 7.89 5.32 12.98
CA ALA A 53 9.06 6.01 13.52
C ALA A 53 9.16 5.89 15.06
N ARG A 54 8.04 5.77 15.76
CA ARG A 54 8.00 5.58 17.21
C ARG A 54 8.17 4.14 17.63
N HIS A 55 7.58 3.20 16.88
CA HIS A 55 7.65 1.78 17.20
C HIS A 55 9.02 1.18 16.85
N TYR A 56 9.58 1.57 15.69
CA TYR A 56 10.80 0.96 15.13
C TYR A 56 12.00 1.92 15.02
N GLY A 57 11.81 3.22 15.25
CA GLY A 57 12.87 4.21 15.11
C GLY A 57 13.64 4.49 16.40
N ASP A 58 14.70 5.28 16.27
CA ASP A 58 15.63 5.61 17.36
C ASP A 58 15.12 6.71 18.31
N GLN A 59 13.89 7.21 18.10
CA GLN A 59 13.32 8.28 18.90
C GLN A 59 12.72 7.73 20.20
N ARG A 60 12.95 8.42 21.32
CA ARG A 60 12.36 8.06 22.62
C ARG A 60 10.85 8.27 22.59
N PHE A 61 10.11 7.27 23.08
CA PHE A 61 8.66 7.35 23.28
C PHE A 61 8.29 8.59 24.10
N LYS A 62 7.38 9.41 23.58
CA LYS A 62 6.68 10.43 24.37
C LYS A 62 5.60 9.73 25.22
N ALA A 63 5.44 10.16 26.47
CA ALA A 63 4.39 9.64 27.33
C ALA A 63 3.00 9.90 26.73
N GLY A 64 2.15 8.86 26.69
CA GLY A 64 0.78 8.94 26.19
C GLY A 64 0.58 8.48 24.74
N GLU A 65 1.64 8.11 24.02
CA GLU A 65 1.49 7.55 22.66
C GLU A 65 1.63 6.03 22.69
N ASN A 66 0.66 5.33 22.10
CA ASN A 66 0.61 3.88 22.00
C ASN A 66 0.79 3.46 20.54
N PRO A 67 2.03 3.37 20.02
CA PRO A 67 2.28 2.88 18.68
C PRO A 67 2.22 1.35 18.69
N SER A 68 1.08 0.78 19.06
CA SER A 68 0.92 -0.67 19.08
C SER A 68 0.81 -1.20 17.65
N PRO A 69 1.07 -2.51 17.44
CA PRO A 69 0.82 -3.14 16.14
C PRO A 69 -0.61 -2.93 15.62
N GLU A 70 -1.59 -2.85 16.52
CA GLU A 70 -2.99 -2.57 16.18
C GLU A 70 -3.16 -1.16 15.60
N ALA A 71 -2.59 -0.13 16.24
CA ALA A 71 -2.64 1.23 15.72
C ALA A 71 -1.97 1.33 14.35
N ILE A 72 -0.83 0.66 14.14
CA ILE A 72 -0.17 0.58 12.83
C ILE A 72 -1.08 -0.09 11.79
N ALA A 73 -1.81 -1.13 12.18
CA ALA A 73 -2.72 -1.84 11.29
C ALA A 73 -3.93 -0.97 10.89
N GLU A 74 -4.45 -0.16 11.80
CA GLU A 74 -5.52 0.82 11.52
C GLU A 74 -5.08 1.81 10.44
N GLU A 75 -3.92 2.45 10.58
CA GLU A 75 -3.42 3.40 9.57
C GLU A 75 -3.17 2.73 8.20
N MET A 76 -2.70 1.47 8.19
CA MET A 76 -2.57 0.72 6.94
C MET A 76 -3.93 0.44 6.28
N ALA A 77 -4.98 0.21 7.08
CA ALA A 77 -6.33 0.02 6.59
C ALA A 77 -6.91 1.34 6.03
N ASP A 78 -6.67 2.47 6.70
CA ASP A 78 -7.13 3.78 6.25
C ASP A 78 -6.45 4.19 4.92
N ILE A 79 -5.14 3.97 4.79
CA ILE A 79 -4.42 4.12 3.52
C ILE A 79 -5.07 3.27 2.42
N LEU A 80 -5.37 2.00 2.71
CA LEU A 80 -5.96 1.09 1.74
C LEU A 80 -7.37 1.54 1.33
N PHE A 81 -8.16 2.04 2.28
CA PHE A 81 -9.50 2.57 2.03
C PHE A 81 -9.46 3.80 1.11
N VAL A 82 -8.61 4.78 1.41
CA VAL A 82 -8.49 6.00 0.60
C VAL A 82 -7.90 5.69 -0.78
N LEU A 83 -6.94 4.75 -0.86
CA LEU A 83 -6.40 4.28 -2.14
C LEU A 83 -7.48 3.61 -3.00
N ALA A 84 -8.35 2.79 -2.40
CA ALA A 84 -9.49 2.20 -3.09
C ALA A 84 -10.48 3.26 -3.58
N CYS A 85 -10.73 4.31 -2.78
CA CYS A 85 -11.54 5.46 -3.22
C CYS A 85 -10.95 6.11 -4.48
N LEU A 86 -9.66 6.45 -4.46
CA LEU A 86 -8.98 7.05 -5.61
C LEU A 86 -9.04 6.14 -6.84
N ALA A 87 -8.76 4.84 -6.67
CA ALA A 87 -8.79 3.88 -7.75
C ALA A 87 -10.18 3.81 -8.41
N ASN A 88 -11.25 3.79 -7.62
CA ASN A 88 -12.62 3.81 -8.13
C ASN A 88 -12.92 5.11 -8.89
N GLN A 89 -12.48 6.26 -8.38
CA GLN A 89 -12.71 7.55 -9.02
C GLN A 89 -11.99 7.73 -10.36
N VAL A 90 -10.77 7.19 -10.47
CA VAL A 90 -9.96 7.32 -11.69
C VAL A 90 -10.06 6.10 -12.64
N GLY A 91 -10.90 5.12 -12.30
CA GLY A 91 -11.14 3.94 -13.14
C GLY A 91 -9.96 2.95 -13.19
N VAL A 92 -9.23 2.80 -12.08
CA VAL A 92 -8.11 1.87 -11.96
C VAL A 92 -8.58 0.55 -11.32
N PRO A 93 -8.47 -0.59 -12.02
CA PRO A 93 -8.69 -1.91 -11.41
C PRO A 93 -7.44 -2.31 -10.60
N LEU A 94 -7.52 -2.22 -9.26
CA LEU A 94 -6.38 -2.48 -8.36
C LEU A 94 -5.85 -3.90 -8.47
N GLU A 95 -6.73 -4.90 -8.56
CA GLU A 95 -6.30 -6.30 -8.61
C GLU A 95 -5.48 -6.60 -9.87
N GLU A 96 -5.95 -6.15 -11.03
CA GLU A 96 -5.23 -6.30 -12.29
C GLU A 96 -3.92 -5.48 -12.29
N ALA A 97 -3.97 -4.24 -11.81
CA ALA A 97 -2.80 -3.36 -11.74
C ALA A 97 -1.72 -3.95 -10.82
N PHE A 98 -2.11 -4.46 -9.65
CA PHE A 98 -1.22 -5.09 -8.69
C PHE A 98 -0.64 -6.39 -9.23
N THR A 99 -1.48 -7.27 -9.79
CA THR A 99 -1.06 -8.56 -10.38
C THR A 99 -0.05 -8.34 -11.49
N ARG A 100 -0.32 -7.41 -12.42
CA ARG A 100 0.60 -7.05 -13.50
C ARG A 100 1.93 -6.51 -12.95
N LYS A 101 1.87 -5.62 -11.94
CA LYS A 101 3.07 -5.05 -11.33
C LYS A 101 3.92 -6.12 -10.63
N LEU A 102 3.28 -7.08 -9.95
CA LEU A 102 3.95 -8.16 -9.24
C LEU A 102 4.61 -9.15 -10.21
N ALA A 103 3.93 -9.51 -11.31
CA ALA A 103 4.50 -10.35 -12.36
C ALA A 103 5.76 -9.69 -12.97
N TYR A 104 5.68 -8.39 -13.27
CA TYR A 104 6.82 -7.62 -13.79
C TYR A 104 8.00 -7.58 -12.81
N LYS A 105 7.75 -7.29 -11.52
CA LYS A 105 8.81 -7.30 -10.48
C LYS A 105 9.47 -8.68 -10.36
N THR A 106 8.65 -9.74 -10.35
CA THR A 106 9.13 -11.13 -10.27
C THR A 106 10.04 -11.47 -11.44
N GLN A 107 9.66 -11.12 -12.67
CA GLN A 107 10.48 -11.37 -13.85
C GLN A 107 11.82 -10.60 -13.79
N ARG A 108 11.76 -9.30 -13.50
CA ARG A 108 12.95 -8.44 -13.39
C ARG A 108 13.93 -8.95 -12.33
N ASP A 109 13.42 -9.37 -11.17
CA ASP A 109 14.28 -9.82 -10.08
C ASP A 109 14.87 -11.21 -10.38
N ARG A 110 14.14 -12.10 -11.07
CA ARG A 110 14.68 -13.38 -11.59
C ARG A 110 15.84 -13.16 -12.56
N GLU A 111 15.71 -12.22 -13.49
CA GLU A 111 16.79 -11.85 -14.43
C GLU A 111 18.01 -11.30 -13.68
N ARG A 112 17.82 -10.44 -12.67
CA ARG A 112 18.90 -9.93 -11.82
C ARG A 112 19.58 -11.03 -11.00
N HIS A 113 18.83 -12.00 -10.50
CA HIS A 113 19.39 -13.16 -9.78
C HIS A 113 20.18 -14.07 -10.73
N ALA A 114 19.68 -14.32 -11.94
CA ALA A 114 20.40 -15.09 -12.96
C ALA A 114 21.73 -14.41 -13.36
N LEU A 115 21.72 -13.09 -13.60
CA LEU A 115 22.92 -12.29 -13.92
C LEU A 115 23.97 -12.29 -12.79
N ARG A 116 23.54 -12.39 -11.52
CA ARG A 116 24.46 -12.53 -10.37
C ARG A 116 25.07 -13.94 -10.26
N LEU A 117 24.37 -14.96 -10.73
CA LEU A 117 24.81 -16.36 -10.67
C LEU A 117 25.72 -16.73 -11.85
N THR A 118 25.59 -16.08 -13.01
CA THR A 118 26.40 -16.36 -14.21
C THR A 118 27.74 -15.63 -14.25
N GLY A 119 28.07 -14.81 -13.26
CA GLY A 119 29.41 -14.19 -13.15
C GLY A 119 29.78 -13.21 -14.27
N GLU A 120 28.83 -12.79 -15.11
CA GLU A 120 29.04 -11.80 -16.18
C GLU A 120 28.56 -10.41 -15.74
N GLY A 121 28.97 -9.99 -14.54
CA GLY A 121 28.95 -8.60 -14.10
C GLY A 121 30.37 -8.06 -14.19
N SER A 122 30.73 -7.56 -15.37
CA SER A 122 32.05 -7.02 -15.71
C SER A 122 32.62 -6.10 -14.63
N ALA A 123 33.83 -6.46 -14.20
CA ALA A 123 34.77 -5.56 -13.57
C ALA A 123 35.12 -4.42 -14.53
N GLN A 124 34.70 -3.20 -14.19
CA GLN A 124 35.42 -1.93 -14.42
C GLN A 124 34.60 -0.80 -13.80
N GLY A 125 34.83 -0.55 -12.51
CA GLY A 125 34.50 0.73 -11.92
C GLY A 125 35.40 1.82 -12.51
N PRO A 126 34.93 3.06 -12.70
CA PRO A 126 35.76 4.13 -13.22
C PRO A 126 36.90 4.42 -12.23
N GLN A 127 38.13 4.39 -12.73
CA GLN A 127 39.32 4.80 -11.98
C GLN A 127 39.14 6.26 -11.53
N PRO A 128 39.46 6.61 -10.27
CA PRO A 128 39.43 8.00 -9.83
C PRO A 128 40.47 8.78 -10.64
N SER A 129 40.01 9.85 -11.29
CA SER A 129 40.89 10.80 -11.96
C SER A 129 41.64 11.59 -10.91
N SER A 130 42.96 11.42 -10.86
CA SER A 130 43.85 12.26 -10.05
C SER A 130 43.88 13.68 -10.62
N ILE A 131 43.22 14.62 -9.95
CA ILE A 131 43.67 16.02 -9.77
C ILE A 131 43.21 16.47 -8.38
#